data_AF-A0A9D1AHG3-F1
#
_entry.id   AF-A0A9D1AHG3-F1
#
_cell.length_a   1.000
_cell.length_b   1.000
_cell.length_c   1.000
_cell.angle_alpha   90.00
_cell.angle_beta   90.00
_cell.angle_gamma   90.00
#
_symmetry.space_group_name_H-M   'P 1'
#
loop_
_entity.id
_entity.type
_entity.pdbx_description
1 polymer ?
#
loop_
_entity_poly.entity_id
_entity_poly.type
_entity_poly.pdbx_seq_one_letter_code
_entity_poly.pdbx_strand_id
1 'polypeptide(L)' 'VRAGCSEETRDGLIQVANLCRAKVLNVAQTELMLELTGSPKKIDSFLRLVKPYGIIKMARSGMIALEREL' A
#
# COMPACT_ATOMS: atom_id res chain seq x y z
N VAL A 1 0.89 2.62 -4.42
CA VAL A 1 2.34 2.41 -4.21
C VAL A 1 2.78 1.18 -4.98
N ARG A 2 3.96 1.20 -5.60
CA ARG A 2 4.61 0.03 -6.18
C ARG A 2 5.79 -0.36 -5.29
N ALA A 3 5.85 -1.62 -4.91
CA ALA A 3 6.90 -2.16 -4.06
C ALA A 3 7.48 -3.44 -4.69
N GLY A 4 8.77 -3.65 -4.50
CA GLY A 4 9.47 -4.84 -4.98
C GLY A 4 9.01 -6.10 -4.25
N CYS A 5 9.12 -7.25 -4.90
CA CYS A 5 8.98 -8.54 -4.24
C CYS A 5 9.75 -9.62 -5.01
N SER A 6 10.28 -10.60 -4.28
CA SER A 6 10.72 -11.90 -4.78
C SER A 6 9.59 -12.92 -4.65
N GLU A 7 9.80 -14.15 -5.11
CA GLU A 7 8.85 -15.23 -4.83
C GLU A 7 8.65 -15.48 -3.33
N GLU A 8 9.72 -15.43 -2.52
CA GLU A 8 9.60 -15.70 -1.07
C GLU A 8 8.89 -14.56 -0.30
N THR A 9 9.01 -13.33 -0.79
CA THR A 9 8.48 -12.14 -0.09
C THR A 9 7.09 -11.73 -0.57
N ARG A 10 6.63 -12.25 -1.72
CA ARG A 10 5.36 -11.87 -2.34
C ARG A 10 4.17 -12.09 -1.41
N ASP A 11 4.09 -13.26 -0.80
CA ASP A 11 2.97 -13.61 0.08
C ASP A 11 2.95 -12.74 1.34
N GLY A 12 4.11 -12.41 1.89
CA GLY A 12 4.24 -11.47 3.00
C GLY A 12 3.74 -10.07 2.65
N LEU A 13 4.08 -9.57 1.46
CA LEU A 13 3.60 -8.26 0.99
C LEU A 13 2.08 -8.25 0.74
N ILE A 14 1.53 -9.35 0.22
CA ILE A 14 0.08 -9.52 0.07
C ILE A 14 -0.61 -9.56 1.44
N GLN A 15 -0.04 -10.24 2.44
CA GLN A 15 -0.57 -10.25 3.80
C GLN A 15 -0.56 -8.85 4.44
N VAL A 16 0.52 -8.08 4.26
CA VAL A 16 0.57 -6.67 4.70
C VAL A 16 -0.54 -5.85 4.06
N ALA A 17 -0.78 -6.02 2.76
CA ALA A 17 -1.86 -5.35 2.06
C ALA A 17 -3.23 -5.72 2.66
N ASN A 18 -3.48 -7.00 2.86
CA ASN A 18 -4.74 -7.51 3.42
C ASN A 18 -4.99 -7.00 4.85
N LEU A 19 -3.98 -7.05 5.73
CA LEU A 19 -4.08 -6.56 7.11
C LEU A 19 -4.41 -5.06 7.16
N CYS A 20 -3.85 -4.28 6.24
CA CYS A 20 -4.11 -2.84 6.16
C CYS A 20 -5.41 -2.49 5.42
N ARG A 21 -6.12 -3.50 4.87
CA ARG A 21 -7.24 -3.33 3.93
C ARG A 21 -6.85 -2.49 2.71
N ALA A 22 -5.62 -2.68 2.23
CA ALA A 22 -5.17 -2.19 0.94
C ALA A 22 -5.61 -3.16 -0.16
N LYS A 23 -5.80 -2.65 -1.37
CA LYS A 23 -6.09 -3.47 -2.55
C LYS A 23 -4.79 -3.79 -3.28
N VAL A 24 -4.64 -5.03 -3.72
CA VAL A 24 -3.61 -5.42 -4.69
C VAL A 24 -4.17 -5.15 -6.09
N LEU A 25 -3.64 -4.16 -6.79
CA LEU A 25 -4.09 -3.78 -8.13
C LEU A 25 -3.40 -4.58 -9.24
N ASN A 26 -2.13 -4.96 -9.01
CA ASN A 26 -1.34 -5.73 -9.96
C ASN A 26 -0.29 -6.57 -9.24
N VAL A 27 -0.01 -7.76 -9.78
CA VAL A 27 1.02 -8.71 -9.33
C VAL A 27 1.95 -9.00 -10.50
N ALA A 28 3.21 -8.59 -10.42
CA ALA A 28 4.26 -8.97 -11.36
C ALA A 28 5.26 -9.91 -10.69
N GLN A 29 6.19 -10.47 -11.47
CA GLN A 29 7.25 -11.34 -10.91
C GLN A 29 8.08 -10.61 -9.85
N THR A 30 8.43 -9.35 -10.09
CA THR A 30 9.39 -8.60 -9.27
C THR A 30 8.76 -7.45 -8.47
N GLU A 31 7.47 -7.21 -8.58
CA GLU A 31 6.78 -6.11 -7.89
C GLU A 31 5.28 -6.33 -7.70
N LEU A 32 4.70 -5.63 -6.71
CA LEU A 32 3.26 -5.48 -6.53
C LEU A 32 2.85 -4.00 -6.64
N MET A 33 1.66 -3.76 -7.17
CA MET A 33 0.99 -2.46 -7.10
C MET A 33 -0.14 -2.52 -6.07
N LEU A 34 -0.08 -1.64 -5.07
CA LEU A 34 -1.02 -1.60 -3.95
C LEU A 34 -1.71 -0.24 -3.86
N GLU A 35 -2.99 -0.22 -3.51
CA GLU A 35 -3.79 0.98 -3.24
C GLU A 35 -4.30 0.95 -1.80
N LEU A 36 -4.20 2.07 -1.08
CA LEU A 36 -4.80 2.22 0.24
C LEU A 36 -5.47 3.59 0.37
N THR A 37 -6.71 3.59 0.85
CA THR A 37 -7.44 4.79 1.25
C THR A 37 -7.64 4.79 2.76
N GLY A 38 -7.44 5.95 3.40
CA GLY A 38 -7.64 6.11 4.83
C GLY A 38 -7.04 7.39 5.36
N SER A 39 -7.04 7.53 6.69
CA SER A 39 -6.43 8.67 7.36
C SER A 39 -4.92 8.74 7.10
N PRO A 40 -4.30 9.94 7.15
CA PRO A 40 -2.86 10.09 6.97
C PRO A 40 -2.03 9.13 7.84
N LYS A 41 -2.43 8.97 9.11
CA LYS A 41 -1.79 8.03 10.06
C LYS A 41 -1.83 6.59 9.56
N LYS A 42 -2.96 6.14 9.00
CA LYS A 42 -3.09 4.79 8.44
C LYS A 42 -2.18 4.59 7.23
N ILE A 43 -2.14 5.58 6.34
CA ILE A 43 -1.25 5.58 5.17
C ILE A 43 0.22 5.47 5.62
N ASP A 44 0.63 6.27 6.61
CA ASP A 44 2.01 6.28 7.10
C ASP A 44 2.39 4.95 7.76
N SER A 45 1.49 4.35 8.57
CA SER A 45 1.68 3.01 9.14
C SER A 45 1.83 1.93 8.06
N PHE A 46 1.00 1.97 7.02
CA PHE A 46 1.09 1.03 5.91
C PHE A 46 2.43 1.18 5.16
N LEU A 47 2.85 2.42 4.86
CA LEU A 47 4.12 2.66 4.18
C LEU A 47 5.32 2.17 4.99
N ARG A 48 5.28 2.24 6.33
CA ARG A 48 6.33 1.66 7.19
C ARG A 48 6.43 0.14 7.05
N LEU A 49 5.31 -0.56 6.90
CA LEU A 49 5.27 -2.01 6.71
C LEU A 49 5.69 -2.42 5.29
N VAL A 50 5.42 -1.58 4.29
CA VAL A 50 5.81 -1.82 2.89
C VAL A 50 7.28 -1.46 2.63
N LYS A 51 7.86 -0.51 3.37
CA LYS A 51 9.23 -0.02 3.17
C LYS A 51 10.31 -1.12 3.07
N PRO A 52 10.30 -2.21 3.88
CA PRO A 52 11.29 -3.29 3.79
C PRO A 52 11.30 -4.04 2.46
N TYR A 53 10.17 -4.04 1.73
CA TYR A 53 10.06 -4.69 0.42
C TYR A 53 10.63 -3.83 -0.72
N GLY A 54 11.07 -2.59 -0.41
CA GLY A 54 11.60 -1.65 -1.39
C GLY A 54 10.50 -0.93 -2.15
N ILE A 55 10.24 0.33 -1.80
CA ILE A 55 9.28 1.17 -2.53
C ILE A 55 9.93 1.66 -3.83
N ILE A 56 9.37 1.23 -4.96
CA ILE A 56 9.86 1.60 -6.30
C ILE A 56 9.27 2.95 -6.71
N LYS A 57 7.95 3.12 -6.56
CA LYS A 57 7.23 4.36 -6.88
C LYS A 57 6.05 4.56 -5.94
N MET A 58 5.73 5.81 -5.63
CA MET A 58 4.56 6.18 -4.84
C MET A 58 3.90 7.43 -5.41
N ALA A 59 2.58 7.42 -5.44
CA ALA A 59 1.76 8.61 -5.60
C ALA A 59 0.81 8.69 -4.40
N ARG A 60 0.60 9.90 -3.87
CA ARG A 60 -0.28 10.20 -2.74
C ARG A 60 -1.05 11.47 -3.07
N SER A 61 -2.38 11.43 -2.96
CA SER A 61 -3.26 12.55 -3.28
C SER A 61 -3.19 13.71 -2.28
N GLY A 62 -2.64 13.48 -1.09
CA GLY A 62 -2.78 14.39 0.04
C GLY A 62 -4.10 14.19 0.79
N MET A 63 -4.40 15.09 1.73
CA MET A 63 -5.67 15.08 2.45
C MET A 63 -6.76 15.68 1.56
N ILE A 64 -7.85 14.94 1.42
CA ILE A 64 -9.07 15.41 0.76
C ILE A 64 -10.18 15.23 1.79
N ALA A 65 -10.99 16.26 1.98
CA ALA A 65 -12.09 16.26 2.93
C ALA A 65 -13.34 16.84 2.25
N LEU A 66 -14.48 16.29 2.62
CA LEU A 66 -15.80 16.81 2.33
C LEU A 66 -16.55 16.87 3.66
N GLU A 67 -17.34 17.92 3.88
CA GLU A 67 -18.25 17.97 5.01
C GLU A 67 -19.22 16.80 4.94
N ARG A 68 -19.53 16.20 6.09
CA ARG A 68 -20.57 15.17 6.17
C ARG A 68 -21.92 15.85 6.25
N GLU A 69 -22.81 15.53 5.34
CA GLU A 69 -24.23 15.82 5.53
C GLU A 69 -24.72 15.03 6.75
N LEU A 70 -25.30 15.74 7.72
CA LEU A 70 -25.89 15.19 8.94
C LEU A 70 -27.39 14.91 8.73
#